data_AF-A0A947CT15-F1
#
_entry.id   AF-A0A947CT15-F1
#
_cell.length_a   1.000
_cell.length_b   1.000
_cell.length_c   1.000
_cell.angle_alpha   90.00
_cell.angle_beta   90.00
_cell.angle_gamma   90.00
#
_symmetry.space_group_name_H-M   'P 1'
#
loop_
_entity.id
_entity.type
_entity.pdbx_description
1 polymer ?
#
loop_
_entity_poly.entity_id
_entity_poly.type
_entity_poly.pdbx_seq_one_letter_code
_entity_poly.pdbx_strand_id
1 'polypeptide(L)'
;MLIRIFLVTALVLSLSACDSNNDGASDSADKERTTSADKAASKIDDKIAKEVNKELSDEARFGKDMRKKGCELLTPKLVADTFGVPEAELKQHKIMGCLYRWDKGDQTLEAQLTMLRAHKSERRAARWFGNATKDLTKEEMAAQMQMVKKRVKKRKEIDTKLKKDTADKMVDVATDMLGDGVSYEDVAGIGDQARINTRDGTLWVRVANLTFTVAGYKGKKMEDPKYSPADMRNIK
;
A
#
# COMPACT_ATOMS: atom_id res chain seq x y z
N MET A 1 -9.04 -14.79 18.48
CA MET A 1 -9.70 -14.47 17.21
C MET A 1 -8.61 -13.99 16.26
N LEU A 2 -8.09 -14.88 15.41
CA LEU A 2 -6.85 -14.66 14.64
C LEU A 2 -7.20 -14.22 13.21
N ILE A 3 -6.89 -12.97 12.90
CA ILE A 3 -7.20 -12.33 11.63
C ILE A 3 -6.16 -12.76 10.58
N ARG A 4 -6.66 -13.26 9.45
CA ARG A 4 -5.88 -13.60 8.25
C ARG A 4 -5.37 -12.30 7.63
N ILE A 5 -4.06 -12.07 7.69
CA ILE A 5 -3.44 -10.92 7.04
C ILE A 5 -2.60 -11.46 5.90
N PHE A 6 -3.19 -11.48 4.71
CA PHE A 6 -2.43 -11.63 3.49
C PHE A 6 -1.68 -10.33 3.25
N LEU A 7 -0.37 -10.47 3.05
CA LEU A 7 0.58 -9.44 2.67
C LEU A 7 0.14 -8.79 1.34
N VAL A 8 -0.66 -7.72 1.39
CA VAL A 8 -0.92 -6.88 0.20
C VAL A 8 0.26 -5.93 0.07
N THR A 9 1.27 -6.43 -0.62
CA THR A 9 2.41 -5.65 -1.05
C THR A 9 1.92 -4.50 -1.91
N ALA A 10 2.46 -3.31 -1.65
CA ALA A 10 2.18 -2.06 -2.34
C ALA A 10 1.96 -2.24 -3.85
N LEU A 11 0.75 -1.93 -4.33
CA LEU A 11 0.46 -1.77 -5.75
C LEU A 11 1.08 -0.46 -6.25
N VAL A 12 2.41 -0.40 -6.29
CA VAL A 12 3.14 0.60 -7.06
C VAL A 12 3.34 0.00 -8.44
N LEU A 13 2.35 0.22 -9.32
CA LEU A 13 2.45 -0.05 -10.75
C LEU A 13 3.57 0.82 -11.34
N SER A 14 4.80 0.32 -11.25
CA SER A 14 5.94 0.78 -12.02
C SER A 14 5.89 0.06 -13.37
N LEU A 15 5.02 0.52 -14.26
CA LEU A 15 5.12 0.12 -15.67
C LEU A 15 6.16 1.03 -16.31
N SER A 16 7.40 0.54 -16.33
CA SER A 16 8.46 1.05 -17.21
C SER A 16 8.00 0.85 -18.65
N ALA A 17 7.88 1.96 -19.37
CA ALA A 17 7.63 2.01 -20.80
C ALA A 17 8.76 1.34 -21.58
N CYS A 18 8.40 0.49 -22.55
CA CYS A 18 9.15 0.35 -23.79
C CYS A 18 8.33 1.02 -24.89
N ASP A 19 9.01 1.93 -25.55
CA ASP A 19 8.57 2.97 -26.46
C ASP A 19 8.41 2.45 -27.90
N SER A 20 7.46 3.00 -28.65
CA SER A 20 7.59 3.29 -30.09
C SER A 20 6.35 4.02 -30.65
N ASN A 21 6.60 5.30 -30.97
CA ASN A 21 5.93 6.24 -31.89
C ASN A 21 4.82 5.74 -32.84
N ASN A 22 3.72 6.50 -32.95
CA ASN A 22 3.44 7.29 -34.18
C ASN A 22 2.27 8.30 -34.01
N ASP A 23 2.39 9.42 -34.72
CA ASP A 23 1.52 10.60 -34.74
C ASP A 23 0.16 10.40 -35.45
N GLY A 24 -0.82 11.25 -35.14
CA GLY A 24 -2.02 11.43 -35.98
C GLY A 24 -3.19 12.14 -35.28
N ALA A 25 -3.46 13.37 -35.70
CA ALA A 25 -4.50 14.27 -35.21
C ALA A 25 -5.94 13.90 -35.67
N SER A 26 -6.95 14.33 -34.90
CA SER A 26 -8.08 15.15 -35.39
C SER A 26 -9.13 15.40 -34.31
N ASP A 27 -9.52 16.67 -34.20
CA ASP A 27 -10.66 17.23 -33.48
C ASP A 27 -12.00 16.52 -33.78
N SER A 28 -12.90 16.48 -32.80
CA SER A 28 -14.13 17.29 -32.85
C SER A 28 -14.96 17.14 -31.56
N ALA A 29 -15.57 18.26 -31.21
CA ALA A 29 -16.23 18.56 -29.95
C ALA A 29 -17.58 17.85 -29.77
N ASP A 30 -17.93 17.56 -28.52
CA ASP A 30 -19.31 17.78 -28.07
C ASP A 30 -19.35 18.18 -26.59
N LYS A 31 -20.04 19.29 -26.35
CA LYS A 31 -20.01 20.07 -25.11
C LYS A 31 -21.21 19.70 -24.23
N GLU A 32 -20.86 19.18 -23.06
CA GLU A 32 -21.69 18.82 -21.91
C GLU A 32 -22.95 19.66 -21.64
N ARG A 33 -23.97 18.97 -21.11
CA ARG A 33 -24.89 19.55 -20.11
C ARG A 33 -24.60 18.92 -18.74
N THR A 34 -23.60 19.46 -18.03
CA THR A 34 -23.24 19.08 -16.65
C THR A 34 -24.15 19.79 -15.65
N THR A 35 -24.70 19.03 -14.69
CA THR A 35 -25.53 19.60 -13.61
C THR A 35 -24.65 20.20 -12.51
N SER A 36 -25.24 21.06 -11.68
CA SER A 36 -24.55 21.81 -10.60
C SER A 36 -23.87 20.91 -9.56
N ALA A 37 -24.38 19.69 -9.36
CA ALA A 37 -23.78 18.68 -8.48
C ALA A 37 -22.52 18.04 -9.11
N ASP A 38 -22.52 17.81 -10.42
CA ASP A 38 -21.37 17.25 -11.15
C ASP A 38 -20.18 18.23 -11.17
N LYS A 39 -20.45 19.54 -11.22
CA LYS A 39 -19.43 20.59 -11.11
C LYS A 39 -18.85 20.74 -9.70
N ALA A 40 -19.61 20.41 -8.66
CA ALA A 40 -19.12 20.41 -7.27
C ALA A 40 -18.23 19.19 -6.99
N ALA A 41 -18.65 18.00 -7.44
CA ALA A 41 -17.84 16.78 -7.37
C ALA A 41 -16.56 16.88 -8.22
N SER A 42 -16.65 17.42 -9.45
CA SER A 42 -15.50 17.65 -10.34
C SER A 42 -14.45 18.60 -9.73
N LYS A 43 -14.86 19.67 -9.04
CA LYS A 43 -13.91 20.61 -8.40
C LYS A 43 -13.20 19.99 -7.19
N ILE A 44 -13.87 19.09 -6.46
CA ILE A 44 -13.27 18.32 -5.37
C ILE A 44 -12.29 17.29 -5.95
N ASP A 45 -12.71 16.59 -7.01
CA ASP A 45 -11.90 15.59 -7.71
C ASP A 45 -10.64 16.18 -8.33
N ASP A 46 -10.71 17.36 -8.94
CA ASP A 46 -9.55 18.04 -9.53
C ASP A 46 -8.57 18.55 -8.47
N LYS A 47 -9.07 19.04 -7.33
CA LYS A 47 -8.22 19.52 -6.23
C LYS A 47 -7.51 18.35 -5.54
N ILE A 48 -8.23 17.25 -5.28
CA ILE A 48 -7.68 16.01 -4.72
C ILE A 48 -6.73 15.35 -5.73
N ALA A 49 -7.08 15.27 -7.01
CA ALA A 49 -6.22 14.68 -8.03
C ALA A 49 -4.93 15.49 -8.25
N LYS A 50 -5.00 16.82 -8.15
CA LYS A 50 -3.83 17.70 -8.31
C LYS A 50 -2.93 17.72 -7.07
N GLU A 51 -3.47 17.57 -5.86
CA GLU A 51 -2.65 17.34 -4.66
C GLU A 51 -2.02 15.94 -4.67
N VAL A 52 -2.80 14.89 -4.95
CA VAL A 52 -2.33 13.49 -4.97
C VAL A 52 -1.31 13.24 -6.09
N ASN A 53 -1.49 13.78 -7.30
CA ASN A 53 -0.51 13.62 -8.38
C ASN A 53 0.76 14.46 -8.18
N LYS A 54 0.68 15.61 -7.52
CA LYS A 54 1.85 16.43 -7.16
C LYS A 54 2.63 15.82 -5.99
N GLU A 55 1.94 15.10 -5.12
CA GLU A 55 2.53 14.25 -4.09
C GLU A 55 3.25 13.07 -4.76
N LEU A 56 2.55 12.25 -5.54
CA LEU A 56 3.10 11.04 -6.18
C LEU A 56 4.32 11.27 -7.08
N SER A 57 4.43 12.40 -7.78
CA SER A 57 5.56 12.67 -8.69
C SER A 57 6.83 13.16 -7.98
N ASP A 58 6.70 13.73 -6.78
CA ASP A 58 7.83 14.13 -5.93
C ASP A 58 8.33 12.97 -5.04
N GLU A 59 7.50 11.94 -4.81
CA GLU A 59 7.71 10.81 -3.89
C GLU A 59 8.53 9.64 -4.47
N ALA A 60 8.74 9.60 -5.79
CA ALA A 60 9.62 8.63 -6.43
C ALA A 60 11.12 8.88 -6.16
N ARG A 61 11.48 9.95 -5.46
CA ARG A 61 12.87 10.43 -5.30
C ARG A 61 13.73 9.67 -4.29
N PHE A 62 13.25 8.59 -3.70
CA PHE A 62 14.00 7.85 -2.69
C PHE A 62 14.21 6.38 -3.10
N GLY A 63 15.23 6.19 -3.94
CA GLY A 63 15.63 4.91 -4.51
C GLY A 63 16.25 3.92 -3.50
N LYS A 64 17.03 2.95 -4.03
CA LYS A 64 17.70 1.84 -3.29
C LYS A 64 18.32 2.25 -1.96
N ASP A 65 18.77 3.50 -1.79
CA ASP A 65 19.43 3.98 -0.58
C ASP A 65 18.50 4.07 0.64
N MET A 66 17.22 4.40 0.47
CA MET A 66 16.29 4.36 1.59
C MET A 66 15.95 2.92 1.99
N ARG A 67 15.94 1.97 1.03
CA ARG A 67 15.79 0.54 1.37
C ARG A 67 16.96 0.05 2.23
N LYS A 68 18.20 0.49 1.94
CA LYS A 68 19.36 0.18 2.79
C LYS A 68 19.22 0.78 4.20
N LYS A 69 18.84 2.06 4.30
CA LYS A 69 18.60 2.73 5.59
C LYS A 69 17.51 2.06 6.41
N GLY A 70 16.45 1.54 5.76
CA GLY A 70 15.44 0.73 6.44
C GLY A 70 16.02 -0.49 7.16
N CYS A 71 17.11 -1.07 6.65
CA CYS A 71 17.73 -2.29 7.21
C CYS A 71 18.72 -1.94 8.32
N GLU A 72 19.22 -0.70 8.32
CA GLU A 72 19.96 -0.14 9.44
C GLU A 72 19.04 0.16 10.63
N LEU A 73 17.76 0.47 10.36
CA LEU A 73 16.75 0.70 11.39
C LEU A 73 16.19 -0.61 11.96
N LEU A 74 15.80 -1.56 11.09
CA LEU A 74 15.33 -2.88 11.51
C LEU A 74 16.50 -3.86 11.50
N THR A 75 17.35 -3.84 12.53
CA THR A 75 18.50 -4.73 12.61
C THR A 75 18.10 -6.16 13.02
N PRO A 76 18.89 -7.20 12.68
CA PRO A 76 18.64 -8.56 13.14
C PRO A 76 18.60 -8.64 14.68
N LYS A 77 19.53 -7.96 15.34
CA LYS A 77 19.59 -7.85 16.80
C LYS A 77 18.30 -7.28 17.40
N LEU A 78 17.80 -6.17 16.85
CA LEU A 78 16.54 -5.56 17.32
C LEU A 78 15.37 -6.54 17.18
N VAL A 79 15.28 -7.25 16.06
CA VAL A 79 14.24 -8.26 15.83
C VAL A 79 14.39 -9.42 16.81
N ALA A 80 15.61 -9.93 17.01
CA ALA A 80 15.92 -11.00 17.93
C ALA A 80 15.51 -10.66 19.37
N ASP A 81 15.92 -9.48 19.84
CA ASP A 81 15.65 -8.97 21.19
C ASP A 81 14.14 -8.74 21.38
N THR A 82 13.46 -8.14 20.39
CA THR A 82 12.01 -7.83 20.46
C THR A 82 11.16 -9.09 20.55
N PHE A 83 11.53 -10.13 19.80
CA PHE A 83 10.73 -11.34 19.69
C PHE A 83 11.26 -12.53 20.49
N GLY A 84 12.36 -12.36 21.23
CA GLY A 84 13.01 -13.42 21.98
C GLY A 84 13.35 -14.63 21.11
N VAL A 85 14.00 -14.40 19.96
CA VAL A 85 14.50 -15.46 19.07
C VAL A 85 16.01 -15.32 18.90
N PRO A 86 16.76 -16.40 18.62
CA PRO A 86 18.21 -16.29 18.44
C PRO A 86 18.55 -15.49 17.17
N GLU A 87 19.37 -14.45 17.31
CA GLU A 87 19.77 -13.59 16.19
C GLU A 87 20.38 -14.39 15.02
N ALA A 88 21.22 -15.38 15.33
CA ALA A 88 21.87 -16.24 14.35
C ALA A 88 20.89 -17.14 13.57
N GLU A 89 19.65 -17.32 14.06
CA GLU A 89 18.62 -18.11 13.39
C GLU A 89 17.72 -17.24 12.47
N LEU A 90 17.85 -15.91 12.49
CA LEU A 90 17.08 -15.01 11.61
C LEU A 90 17.60 -15.04 10.17
N LYS A 91 16.69 -15.22 9.22
CA LYS A 91 16.97 -15.17 7.78
C LYS A 91 16.48 -13.83 7.21
N GLN A 92 17.40 -13.06 6.62
CA GLN A 92 17.05 -11.81 5.93
C GLN A 92 16.67 -12.08 4.47
N HIS A 93 15.48 -11.65 4.06
CA HIS A 93 14.99 -11.73 2.68
C HIS A 93 15.16 -10.39 1.95
N LYS A 94 16.25 -10.26 1.18
CA LYS A 94 16.69 -8.98 0.57
C LYS A 94 15.84 -8.47 -0.60
N ILE A 95 14.93 -9.29 -1.15
CA ILE A 95 14.16 -8.96 -2.37
C ILE A 95 13.07 -7.91 -2.10
N MET A 96 12.46 -7.94 -0.92
CA MET A 96 11.30 -7.10 -0.56
C MET A 96 11.64 -5.95 0.40
N GLY A 97 12.94 -5.68 0.62
CA GLY A 97 13.41 -4.74 1.63
C GLY A 97 13.94 -5.45 2.86
N CYS A 98 13.68 -4.89 4.04
CA CYS A 98 14.23 -5.35 5.31
C CYS A 98 13.20 -6.26 5.97
N LEU A 99 13.19 -7.50 5.50
CA LEU A 99 12.32 -8.58 5.96
C LEU A 99 13.17 -9.63 6.65
N TYR A 100 12.84 -9.95 7.90
CA TYR A 100 13.44 -11.01 8.69
C TYR A 100 12.42 -12.09 8.94
N ARG A 101 12.83 -13.33 8.70
CA ARG A 101 12.03 -14.51 8.96
C ARG A 101 12.76 -15.49 9.88
N TRP A 102 12.00 -16.13 10.75
CA TRP A 102 12.50 -17.22 11.58
C TRP A 102 11.44 -18.30 11.67
N ASP A 103 11.85 -19.56 11.57
CA ASP A 103 10.95 -20.71 11.57
C ASP A 103 11.57 -21.82 12.44
N LYS A 104 10.85 -22.26 13.47
CA LYS A 104 11.30 -23.35 14.36
C LYS A 104 10.12 -24.17 14.83
N GLY A 105 10.11 -25.46 14.48
CA GLY A 105 8.97 -26.33 14.74
C GLY A 105 7.68 -25.77 14.14
N ASP A 106 6.65 -25.63 14.97
CA ASP A 106 5.35 -25.05 14.64
C ASP A 106 5.30 -23.52 14.78
N GLN A 107 6.42 -22.85 15.06
CA GLN A 107 6.47 -21.39 15.16
C GLN A 107 7.10 -20.74 13.93
N THR A 108 6.58 -19.56 13.60
CA THR A 108 7.13 -18.66 12.60
C THR A 108 7.17 -17.25 13.14
N LEU A 109 8.13 -16.48 12.63
CA LEU A 109 8.25 -15.05 12.84
C LEU A 109 8.49 -14.39 11.49
N GLU A 110 7.83 -13.26 11.31
CA GLU A 110 8.09 -12.34 10.21
C GLU A 110 8.14 -10.91 10.77
N ALA A 111 9.23 -10.20 10.52
CA ALA A 111 9.37 -8.79 10.88
C ALA A 111 9.84 -8.01 9.66
N GLN A 112 9.12 -6.94 9.33
CA GLN A 112 9.43 -6.12 8.17
C GLN A 112 9.26 -4.63 8.42
N LEU A 113 10.16 -3.87 7.80
CA LEU A 113 10.04 -2.43 7.65
C LEU A 113 9.74 -2.13 6.18
N THR A 114 8.61 -1.48 5.94
CA THR A 114 8.11 -1.17 4.60
C THR A 114 7.71 0.30 4.50
N MET A 115 7.43 0.75 3.27
CA MET A 115 6.89 2.09 2.99
C MET A 115 7.68 3.27 3.57
N LEU A 116 9.00 3.11 3.78
CA LEU A 116 9.86 4.18 4.24
C LEU A 116 9.89 5.32 3.21
N ARG A 117 9.41 6.49 3.62
CA ARG A 117 9.29 7.70 2.80
C ARG A 117 9.86 8.88 3.56
N ALA A 118 10.67 9.68 2.86
CA ALA A 118 11.06 11.00 3.30
C ALA A 118 10.20 12.06 2.61
N HIS A 119 9.60 12.93 3.40
CA HIS A 119 8.77 14.03 2.94
C HIS A 119 9.58 15.33 2.90
N LYS A 120 9.14 16.29 2.07
CA LYS A 120 9.83 17.59 1.93
C LYS A 120 9.86 18.42 3.22
N SER A 121 8.94 18.16 4.16
CA SER A 121 8.92 18.80 5.47
C SER A 121 8.09 17.99 6.45
N GLU A 122 8.27 18.26 7.75
CA GLU A 122 7.50 17.64 8.84
C GLU A 122 6.00 17.88 8.66
N ARG A 123 5.60 19.11 8.27
CA ARG A 123 4.19 19.42 7.99
C ARG A 123 3.58 18.54 6.91
N ARG A 124 4.35 18.20 5.85
CA ARG A 124 3.88 17.29 4.79
C ARG A 124 3.82 15.85 5.27
N ALA A 125 4.82 15.40 6.04
CA ALA A 125 4.79 14.08 6.67
C ALA A 125 3.59 13.93 7.61
N ALA A 126 3.30 14.93 8.45
CA ALA A 126 2.17 14.91 9.38
C ALA A 126 0.82 14.85 8.64
N ARG A 127 0.66 15.65 7.57
CA ARG A 127 -0.53 15.60 6.71
C ARG A 127 -0.67 14.23 6.04
N TRP A 128 0.40 13.71 5.46
CA TRP A 128 0.39 12.42 4.80
C TRP A 128 0.05 11.30 5.80
N PHE A 129 0.66 11.32 6.98
CA PHE A 129 0.40 10.37 8.05
C PHE A 129 -1.08 10.39 8.43
N GLY A 130 -1.62 11.57 8.78
CA GLY A 130 -3.03 11.71 9.13
C GLY A 130 -3.99 11.23 8.03
N ASN A 131 -3.65 11.43 6.76
CA ASN A 131 -4.44 10.92 5.63
C ASN A 131 -4.32 9.41 5.43
N ALA A 132 -3.14 8.84 5.68
CA ALA A 132 -2.88 7.40 5.52
C ALA A 132 -3.46 6.58 6.67
N THR A 133 -3.52 7.15 7.87
CA THR A 133 -3.99 6.50 9.10
C THR A 133 -5.32 7.07 9.59
N LYS A 134 -6.18 7.54 8.67
CA LYS A 134 -7.55 7.91 9.01
C LYS A 134 -8.41 6.66 9.02
N ASP A 135 -9.32 6.60 9.98
CA ASP A 135 -10.35 5.57 9.96
C ASP A 135 -11.23 5.77 8.73
N LEU A 136 -11.60 4.64 8.12
CA LEU A 136 -12.47 4.62 6.97
C LEU A 136 -13.48 3.51 7.14
N THR A 137 -14.75 3.85 6.99
CA THR A 137 -15.80 2.83 6.92
C THR A 137 -15.65 2.02 5.63
N LYS A 138 -16.33 0.88 5.59
CA LYS A 138 -16.47 0.07 4.38
C LYS A 138 -16.93 0.90 3.18
N GLU A 139 -17.93 1.75 3.37
CA GLU A 139 -18.54 2.57 2.32
C GLU A 139 -17.56 3.63 1.81
N GLU A 140 -16.85 4.30 2.71
CA GLU A 140 -15.84 5.30 2.34
C GLU A 140 -14.66 4.66 1.60
N MET A 141 -14.27 3.46 2.02
CA MET A 141 -13.21 2.69 1.36
C MET A 141 -13.63 2.23 -0.03
N ALA A 142 -14.85 1.71 -0.18
CA ALA A 142 -15.40 1.33 -1.46
C ALA A 142 -15.49 2.54 -2.40
N ALA A 143 -15.93 3.71 -1.91
CA ALA A 143 -15.97 4.94 -2.68
C ALA A 143 -14.57 5.37 -3.15
N GLN A 144 -13.55 5.28 -2.28
CA GLN A 144 -12.15 5.55 -2.67
C GLN A 144 -11.63 4.56 -3.70
N MET A 145 -11.91 3.27 -3.56
CA MET A 145 -11.52 2.25 -4.53
C MET A 145 -12.20 2.44 -5.89
N GLN A 146 -13.46 2.88 -5.92
CA GLN A 146 -14.12 3.25 -7.17
C GLN A 146 -13.45 4.45 -7.86
N MET A 147 -12.97 5.44 -7.09
CA MET A 147 -12.17 6.54 -7.66
C MET A 147 -10.84 6.02 -8.23
N VAL A 148 -10.17 5.09 -7.54
CA VAL A 148 -8.95 4.43 -8.04
C VAL A 148 -9.24 3.67 -9.33
N LYS A 149 -10.30 2.85 -9.37
CA LYS A 149 -10.77 2.11 -10.55
C LYS A 149 -10.94 3.04 -11.75
N LYS A 150 -11.66 4.14 -11.57
CA LYS A 150 -11.87 5.18 -12.61
C LYS A 150 -10.55 5.79 -13.07
N ARG A 151 -9.64 6.12 -12.16
CA ARG A 151 -8.34 6.73 -12.49
C ARG A 151 -7.43 5.75 -13.24
N VAL A 152 -7.36 4.49 -12.82
CA VAL A 152 -6.56 3.45 -13.48
C VAL A 152 -7.02 3.25 -14.92
N LYS A 153 -8.34 3.21 -15.17
CA LYS A 153 -8.88 3.11 -16.54
C LYS A 153 -8.60 4.30 -17.45
N LYS A 154 -8.37 5.48 -16.86
CA LYS A 154 -8.03 6.71 -17.61
C LYS A 154 -6.54 6.79 -17.96
N ARG A 155 -5.70 5.88 -17.45
CA ARG A 155 -4.28 5.83 -17.79
C ARG A 155 -4.09 5.32 -19.21
N LYS A 156 -3.22 5.98 -19.97
CA LYS A 156 -2.95 5.65 -21.38
C LYS A 156 -2.38 4.22 -21.53
N GLU A 157 -1.69 3.75 -20.51
CA GLU A 157 -1.09 2.41 -20.47
C GLU A 157 -2.12 1.28 -20.30
N ILE A 158 -3.33 1.62 -19.85
CA ILE A 158 -4.48 0.71 -19.64
C ILE A 158 -5.52 0.98 -20.74
N ASP A 159 -5.07 0.85 -21.98
CA ASP A 159 -5.81 1.15 -23.20
C ASP A 159 -6.67 -0.02 -23.70
N THR A 160 -6.20 -1.25 -23.51
CA THR A 160 -6.91 -2.45 -23.98
C THR A 160 -8.01 -2.91 -23.03
N LYS A 161 -9.03 -3.59 -23.58
CA LYS A 161 -10.11 -4.20 -22.80
C LYS A 161 -9.57 -5.17 -21.74
N LEU A 162 -8.63 -6.05 -22.10
CA LEU A 162 -8.02 -6.99 -21.17
C LEU A 162 -7.36 -6.28 -19.98
N LYS A 163 -6.56 -5.22 -20.22
CA LYS A 163 -5.91 -4.47 -19.14
C LYS A 163 -6.94 -3.77 -18.23
N LYS A 164 -8.02 -3.23 -18.80
CA LYS A 164 -9.11 -2.60 -18.05
C LYS A 164 -9.85 -3.63 -17.18
N ASP A 165 -10.14 -4.81 -17.73
CA ASP A 165 -10.81 -5.90 -17.02
C ASP A 165 -9.92 -6.48 -15.91
N THR A 166 -8.60 -6.61 -16.14
CA THR A 166 -7.64 -7.01 -15.11
C THR A 166 -7.53 -5.97 -13.99
N ALA A 167 -7.46 -4.68 -14.34
CA ALA A 167 -7.46 -3.60 -13.36
C ALA A 167 -8.73 -3.60 -12.51
N ASP A 168 -9.89 -3.89 -13.11
CA ASP A 168 -11.15 -4.03 -12.40
C ASP A 168 -11.10 -5.17 -11.38
N LYS A 169 -10.72 -6.37 -11.82
CA LYS A 169 -10.60 -7.53 -10.93
C LYS A 169 -9.65 -7.26 -9.77
N MET A 170 -8.52 -6.59 -10.00
CA MET A 170 -7.57 -6.25 -8.92
C MET A 170 -8.17 -5.28 -7.90
N VAL A 171 -8.91 -4.27 -8.35
CA VAL A 171 -9.57 -3.31 -7.45
C VAL A 171 -10.71 -3.98 -6.68
N ASP A 172 -11.47 -4.87 -7.33
CA ASP A 172 -12.57 -5.58 -6.69
C ASP A 172 -12.04 -6.55 -5.62
N VAL A 173 -10.98 -7.32 -5.92
CA VAL A 173 -10.27 -8.16 -4.91
C VAL A 173 -9.75 -7.32 -3.75
N ALA A 174 -9.12 -6.17 -4.03
CA ALA A 174 -8.65 -5.27 -2.98
C ALA A 174 -9.80 -4.74 -2.11
N THR A 175 -10.95 -4.43 -2.70
CA THR A 175 -12.14 -3.95 -1.98
C THR A 175 -12.70 -5.05 -1.07
N ASP A 176 -12.81 -6.27 -1.56
CA ASP A 176 -13.27 -7.42 -0.76
C ASP A 176 -12.31 -7.72 0.39
N MET A 177 -11.00 -7.66 0.14
CA MET A 177 -9.97 -7.80 1.17
C MET A 177 -10.01 -6.70 2.21
N LEU A 178 -10.61 -5.56 1.90
CA LEU A 178 -10.77 -4.42 2.79
C LEU A 178 -12.13 -4.41 3.52
N GLY A 179 -13.04 -5.34 3.18
CA GLY A 179 -14.14 -5.84 4.00
C GLY A 179 -14.88 -4.79 4.84
N ASP A 180 -14.52 -4.70 6.12
CA ASP A 180 -15.24 -3.95 7.16
C ASP A 180 -14.72 -2.51 7.37
N GLY A 181 -13.86 -2.03 6.47
CA GLY A 181 -13.14 -0.78 6.66
C GLY A 181 -11.79 -0.98 7.34
N VAL A 182 -11.21 0.13 7.77
CA VAL A 182 -9.92 0.17 8.46
C VAL A 182 -10.02 1.14 9.63
N SER A 183 -9.50 0.72 10.77
CA SER A 183 -9.43 1.52 11.99
C SER A 183 -8.02 1.53 12.54
N TYR A 184 -7.68 2.62 13.23
CA TYR A 184 -6.37 2.84 13.81
C TYR A 184 -6.45 3.20 15.28
N GLU A 185 -5.50 2.71 16.06
CA GLU A 185 -5.33 3.09 17.46
C GLU A 185 -4.00 3.82 17.64
N ASP A 186 -3.99 4.94 18.37
CA ASP A 186 -2.77 5.68 18.68
C ASP A 186 -1.87 4.87 19.61
N VAL A 187 -0.56 4.87 19.31
CA VAL A 187 0.47 4.19 20.10
C VAL A 187 1.42 5.24 20.67
N ALA A 188 1.38 5.43 21.99
CA ALA A 188 2.22 6.40 22.68
C ALA A 188 3.68 5.93 22.74
N GLY A 189 4.61 6.90 22.77
CA GLY A 189 6.04 6.65 23.00
C GLY A 189 6.83 6.18 21.77
N ILE A 190 6.22 6.12 20.58
CA ILE A 190 6.89 5.73 19.33
C ILE A 190 6.85 6.90 18.34
N GLY A 191 8.02 7.48 18.08
CA GLY A 191 8.17 8.60 17.15
C GLY A 191 7.39 9.85 17.57
N ASP A 192 7.10 10.72 16.60
CA ASP A 192 6.23 11.88 16.83
C ASP A 192 4.76 11.46 16.83
N GLN A 193 4.42 10.49 15.98
CA GLN A 193 3.10 9.88 15.87
C GLN A 193 3.26 8.42 15.50
N ALA A 194 2.49 7.55 16.14
CA ALA A 194 2.39 6.16 15.74
C ALA A 194 0.95 5.67 15.90
N ARG A 195 0.52 4.83 14.96
CA ARG A 195 -0.82 4.25 14.92
C ARG A 195 -0.77 2.81 14.48
N ILE A 196 -1.45 1.91 15.17
CA ILE A 196 -1.58 0.51 14.76
C ILE A 196 -2.90 0.32 14.01
N ASN A 197 -2.83 -0.28 12.83
CA ASN A 197 -4.03 -0.73 12.14
C ASN A 197 -4.61 -1.92 12.91
N THR A 198 -5.82 -1.78 13.46
CA THR A 198 -6.43 -2.80 14.33
C THR A 198 -6.77 -4.09 13.61
N ARG A 199 -6.88 -4.03 12.28
CA ARG A 199 -7.15 -5.20 11.44
C ARG A 199 -5.91 -6.03 11.20
N ASP A 200 -4.84 -5.39 10.76
CA ASP A 200 -3.64 -6.09 10.26
C ASP A 200 -2.41 -6.01 11.18
N GLY A 201 -2.52 -5.30 12.30
CA GLY A 201 -1.44 -5.12 13.25
C GLY A 201 -0.25 -4.32 12.71
N THR A 202 -0.36 -3.73 11.52
CA THR A 202 0.72 -2.90 10.97
C THR A 202 0.81 -1.59 11.72
N LEU A 203 1.98 -1.31 12.27
CA LEU A 203 2.30 -0.06 12.94
C LEU A 203 2.76 0.97 11.91
N TRP A 204 2.04 2.07 11.80
CA TRP A 204 2.41 3.24 11.03
C TRP A 204 3.14 4.20 11.96
N VAL A 205 4.30 4.70 11.54
CA VAL A 205 5.12 5.61 12.35
C VAL A 205 5.50 6.84 11.54
N ARG A 206 5.48 8.00 12.20
CA ARG A 206 6.10 9.25 11.74
C ARG A 206 7.17 9.70 12.71
N VAL A 207 8.33 10.09 12.18
CA VAL A 207 9.41 10.76 12.93
C VAL A 207 9.90 11.93 12.09
N ALA A 208 9.75 13.16 12.59
CA ALA A 208 10.00 14.38 11.84
C ALA A 208 9.33 14.37 10.45
N ASN A 209 10.14 14.39 9.38
CA ASN A 209 9.70 14.34 7.99
C ASN A 209 9.70 12.92 7.40
N LEU A 210 9.87 11.87 8.20
CA LEU A 210 9.88 10.47 7.76
C LEU A 210 8.58 9.78 8.13
N THR A 211 8.09 8.90 7.25
CA THR A 211 7.00 7.96 7.55
C THR A 211 7.38 6.56 7.11
N PHE A 212 7.00 5.54 7.87
CA PHE A 212 7.23 4.14 7.53
C PHE A 212 6.21 3.24 8.21
N THR A 213 6.14 1.99 7.77
CA THR A 213 5.33 0.94 8.38
C THR A 213 6.21 -0.17 8.91
N VAL A 214 5.84 -0.69 10.08
CA VAL A 214 6.46 -1.87 10.69
C VAL A 214 5.38 -2.92 10.86
N ALA A 215 5.62 -4.11 10.33
CA ALA A 215 4.79 -5.27 10.62
C ALA A 215 5.66 -6.33 11.28
N GLY A 216 5.14 -6.94 12.34
CA GLY A 216 5.85 -7.92 13.12
C GLY A 216 4.88 -8.97 13.63
N TYR A 217 5.15 -10.23 13.31
CA TYR A 217 4.38 -11.36 13.77
C TYR A 217 5.33 -12.42 14.33
N LYS A 218 4.98 -13.00 15.47
CA LYS A 218 5.52 -14.26 15.94
C LYS A 218 4.36 -15.10 16.45
N GLY A 219 4.25 -16.32 15.96
CA GLY A 219 3.17 -17.21 16.38
C GLY A 219 3.23 -18.56 15.69
N LYS A 220 2.15 -19.33 15.84
CA LYS A 220 2.04 -20.63 15.19
C LYS A 220 2.03 -20.46 13.68
N LYS A 221 2.79 -21.31 12.99
CA LYS A 221 2.67 -21.49 11.54
C LYS A 221 1.21 -21.78 11.23
N MET A 222 0.65 -20.97 10.35
CA MET A 222 -0.66 -21.26 9.80
C MET A 222 -0.51 -22.38 8.78
N GLU A 223 -1.46 -23.30 8.73
CA GLU A 223 -1.51 -24.29 7.65
C GLU A 223 -1.68 -23.56 6.32
N ASP A 224 -0.91 -23.97 5.31
CA ASP A 224 -1.09 -23.46 3.97
C ASP A 224 -2.54 -23.73 3.53
N PRO A 225 -3.23 -22.74 2.93
CA PRO A 225 -4.55 -22.97 2.42
C PRO A 225 -4.48 -24.12 1.40
N LYS A 226 -5.28 -25.16 1.63
CA LYS A 226 -5.39 -26.30 0.72
C LYS A 226 -6.12 -25.83 -0.54
N TYR A 227 -5.40 -25.23 -1.49
CA TYR A 227 -5.94 -24.98 -2.81
C TYR A 227 -5.90 -26.28 -3.61
N SER A 228 -7.06 -26.76 -4.05
CA SER A 228 -7.05 -27.83 -5.03
C SER A 228 -6.60 -27.25 -6.39
N PRO A 229 -5.91 -28.04 -7.23
CA PRO A 229 -5.63 -27.65 -8.61
C PRO A 229 -6.87 -27.35 -9.46
N ALA A 230 -8.08 -27.70 -8.98
CA ALA A 230 -9.35 -27.34 -9.61
C ALA A 230 -9.76 -25.89 -9.28
N ASP A 231 -9.47 -25.41 -8.07
CA ASP A 231 -9.82 -24.06 -7.62
C ASP A 231 -9.02 -22.98 -8.37
N MET A 232 -7.77 -23.29 -8.74
CA MET A 232 -6.93 -22.36 -9.51
C MET A 232 -7.29 -22.30 -11.01
N ARG A 233 -8.09 -23.24 -11.54
CA ARG A 233 -8.47 -23.28 -12.96
C ARG A 233 -9.67 -22.41 -13.33
N ASN A 234 -10.44 -21.95 -12.34
CA ASN A 234 -11.62 -21.10 -12.55
C ASN A 234 -11.32 -19.60 -12.46
N ILE A 235 -10.06 -19.21 -12.26
CA ILE A 235 -9.61 -17.83 -12.45
C ILE A 235 -9.32 -17.64 -13.94
N LYS A 236 -10.37 -17.48 -14.75
CA LYS A 236 -10.29 -16.99 -16.14
C LYS A 236 -10.55 -15.48 -16.18
#